data_AF-A0A0Q9NP02-F1
#
_entry.id   AF-A0A0Q9NP02-F1
#
_cell.length_a   1.000
_cell.length_b   1.000
_cell.length_c   1.000
_cell.angle_alpha   90.00
_cell.angle_beta   90.00
_cell.angle_gamma   90.00
#
_symmetry.space_group_name_H-M   'P 1'
#
loop_
_entity.id
_entity.type
_entity.pdbx_description
1 polymer ?
#
loop_
_entity_poly.entity_id
_entity_poly.type
_entity_poly.pdbx_seq_one_letter_code
_entity_poly.pdbx_strand_id
1 'polypeptide(L)'
;MQFETMQQRFDHAGAVLVGNPLKRDGEFRIYGYQANVHTVEVEQVIKGGIGAGPVRVASMPATCGQSYPDGDPLDTSARQLLFLTEQNGEWFTMTPGQGTAPFPAGTPLPFKIP
;
A
#
# COMPACT_ATOMS: atom_id res chain seq x y z
N MET A 1 12.20 -6.92 2.55
CA MET A 1 11.88 -7.95 1.54
C MET A 1 11.84 -7.26 0.18
N GLN A 2 12.46 -7.85 -0.84
CA GLN A 2 12.50 -7.31 -2.21
C GLN A 2 11.76 -8.29 -3.12
N PHE A 3 10.89 -7.76 -3.98
CA PHE A 3 10.20 -8.52 -5.03
C PHE A 3 10.74 -8.09 -6.40
N GLU A 4 11.03 -9.06 -7.25
CA GLU A 4 11.59 -8.86 -8.59
C GLU A 4 10.50 -8.48 -9.60
N THR A 5 9.26 -8.95 -9.39
CA THR A 5 8.14 -8.72 -10.33
C THR A 5 6.87 -8.24 -9.64
N MET A 6 5.99 -7.60 -10.41
CA MET A 6 4.64 -7.23 -9.92
C MET A 6 3.78 -8.46 -9.61
N GLN A 7 4.01 -9.59 -10.31
CA GLN A 7 3.36 -10.86 -9.98
C GLN A 7 3.77 -11.33 -8.59
N GLN A 8 5.07 -11.30 -8.25
CA GLN A 8 5.52 -11.68 -6.90
C GLN A 8 4.92 -10.75 -5.82
N ARG A 9 4.82 -9.44 -6.07
CA ARG A 9 4.11 -8.54 -5.15
C ARG A 9 2.65 -8.96 -4.98
N PHE A 10 1.93 -9.21 -6.07
CA PHE A 10 0.55 -9.68 -6.02
C PHE A 10 0.39 -11.00 -5.24
N ASP A 11 1.25 -11.97 -5.50
CA ASP A 11 1.21 -13.31 -4.88
C ASP A 11 1.42 -13.22 -3.36
N HIS A 12 2.37 -12.40 -2.91
CA HIS A 12 2.73 -12.24 -1.51
C HIS A 12 1.88 -11.23 -0.72
N ALA A 13 1.15 -10.34 -1.41
CA ALA A 13 0.26 -9.40 -0.75
C ALA A 13 -0.91 -10.13 -0.05
N GLY A 14 -1.27 -9.70 1.14
CA GLY A 14 -2.50 -10.13 1.82
C GLY A 14 -3.75 -9.54 1.16
N ALA A 15 -3.63 -8.30 0.66
CA ALA A 15 -4.67 -7.66 -0.14
C ALA A 15 -4.06 -6.79 -1.24
N VAL A 16 -4.80 -6.64 -2.35
CA VAL A 16 -4.41 -5.77 -3.46
C VAL A 16 -5.62 -4.96 -3.88
N LEU A 17 -5.46 -3.64 -3.97
CA LEU A 17 -6.53 -2.74 -4.36
C LEU A 17 -6.04 -1.65 -5.30
N VAL A 18 -6.96 -1.06 -6.03
CA VAL A 18 -6.78 0.18 -6.77
C VAL A 18 -7.51 1.28 -6.03
N GLY A 19 -6.86 2.42 -5.87
CA GLY A 19 -7.47 3.55 -5.19
C GLY A 19 -6.60 4.79 -5.20
N ASN A 20 -7.11 5.84 -4.57
CA ASN A 20 -6.43 7.12 -4.43
C ASN A 20 -6.14 7.35 -2.95
N PRO A 21 -4.87 7.44 -2.54
CA PRO A 21 -4.56 7.92 -1.21
C PRO A 21 -5.09 9.36 -1.07
N LEU A 22 -5.71 9.62 0.07
CA LEU A 22 -6.14 10.94 0.49
C LEU A 22 -5.11 11.49 1.47
N LYS A 23 -5.49 12.55 2.18
CA LYS A 23 -4.66 13.13 3.24
C LYS A 23 -4.30 12.08 4.31
N ARG A 24 -3.15 12.32 4.92
CA ARG A 24 -2.72 11.64 6.15
C ARG A 24 -3.81 11.72 7.22
N ASP A 25 -4.12 10.57 7.80
CA ASP A 25 -5.13 10.31 8.83
C ASP A 25 -4.50 9.57 10.03
N GLY A 26 -3.50 10.24 10.63
CA GLY A 26 -2.83 9.77 11.83
C GLY A 26 -1.57 8.95 11.57
N GLU A 27 -1.20 8.16 12.57
CA GLU A 27 0.08 7.47 12.65
C GLU A 27 -0.08 6.16 13.42
N PHE A 28 0.79 5.20 13.13
CA PHE A 28 0.83 3.92 13.83
C PHE A 28 2.27 3.54 14.17
N ARG A 29 2.51 2.92 15.32
CA ARG A 29 3.87 2.51 15.72
C ARG A 29 4.13 1.05 15.35
N ILE A 30 5.14 0.82 14.51
CA ILE A 30 5.54 -0.53 14.08
C ILE A 30 7.06 -0.68 14.16
N TYR A 31 7.54 -1.78 14.74
CA TYR A 31 8.97 -2.06 14.94
C TYR A 31 9.77 -0.94 15.64
N GLY A 32 9.10 -0.11 16.45
CA GLY A 32 9.72 1.06 17.09
C GLY A 32 9.69 2.34 16.25
N TYR A 33 9.30 2.26 14.97
CA TYR A 33 9.20 3.37 14.02
C TYR A 33 7.76 3.87 13.88
N GLN A 34 7.63 5.11 13.41
CA GLN A 34 6.35 5.76 13.13
C GLN A 34 5.98 5.55 11.66
N ALA A 35 4.86 4.85 11.45
CA ALA A 35 4.20 4.71 10.15
C ALA A 35 3.17 5.83 9.99
N ASN A 36 3.11 6.45 8.81
CA ASN A 36 2.11 7.45 8.50
C ASN A 36 0.85 6.72 8.03
N VAL A 37 -0.31 7.05 8.57
CA VAL A 37 -1.56 6.43 8.15
C VAL A 37 -2.26 7.38 7.18
N HIS A 38 -2.76 6.84 6.07
CA HIS A 38 -3.53 7.58 5.08
C HIS A 38 -4.89 6.91 4.90
N THR A 39 -5.93 7.71 4.71
CA THR A 39 -7.20 7.18 4.19
C THR A 39 -7.05 6.97 2.69
N VAL A 40 -7.41 5.81 2.19
CA VAL A 40 -7.40 5.49 0.76
C VAL A 40 -8.84 5.32 0.30
N GLU A 41 -9.26 6.11 -0.68
CA GLU A 41 -10.52 5.89 -1.37
C GLU A 41 -10.36 4.67 -2.29
N VAL A 42 -11.10 3.61 -2.01
CA VAL A 42 -11.00 2.33 -2.73
C VAL A 42 -11.88 2.39 -3.97
N GLU A 43 -11.27 2.22 -5.14
CA GLU A 43 -11.99 2.08 -6.41
C GLU A 43 -12.33 0.62 -6.68
N GLN A 44 -11.36 -0.28 -6.47
CA GLN A 44 -11.52 -1.70 -6.74
C GLN A 44 -10.65 -2.54 -5.80
N VAL A 45 -11.22 -3.58 -5.21
CA VAL A 45 -10.47 -4.64 -4.52
C VAL A 45 -10.19 -5.76 -5.51
N ILE A 46 -8.91 -6.07 -5.71
CA ILE A 46 -8.43 -7.12 -6.62
C ILE A 46 -8.21 -8.44 -5.85
N LYS A 47 -7.68 -8.35 -4.63
CA LYS A 47 -7.37 -9.51 -3.76
C LYS A 47 -7.62 -9.13 -2.30
N GLY A 48 -8.04 -10.12 -1.50
CA GLY A 48 -8.19 -9.99 -0.04
C GLY A 48 -9.56 -9.48 0.40
N GLY A 49 -9.79 -9.46 1.71
CA GLY A 49 -11.07 -9.10 2.35
C GLY A 49 -11.17 -7.64 2.79
N ILE A 50 -10.69 -6.69 1.99
CA ILE A 50 -10.84 -5.26 2.29
C ILE A 50 -12.26 -4.81 1.91
N GLY A 51 -12.92 -4.08 2.80
CA GLY A 51 -14.28 -3.58 2.58
C GLY A 51 -14.38 -2.58 1.44
N ALA A 52 -15.58 -2.40 0.89
CA ALA A 52 -15.87 -1.54 -0.26
C ALA A 52 -15.92 -0.02 0.06
N GLY A 53 -15.32 0.41 1.17
CA GLY A 53 -15.30 1.81 1.59
C GLY A 53 -13.87 2.34 1.75
N PRO A 54 -13.71 3.61 2.16
CA PRO A 54 -12.40 4.15 2.47
C PRO A 54 -11.68 3.28 3.50
N VAL A 55 -10.42 2.97 3.24
CA VAL A 55 -9.60 2.11 4.10
C VAL A 55 -8.43 2.90 4.65
N ARG A 56 -8.11 2.71 5.93
CA ARG A 56 -6.91 3.28 6.54
C ARG A 56 -5.73 2.37 6.20
N VAL A 57 -4.70 2.95 5.61
CA VAL A 57 -3.48 2.24 5.23
C VAL A 57 -2.29 2.95 5.85
N ALA A 58 -1.52 2.21 6.64
CA ALA A 58 -0.23 2.65 7.14
C ALA A 58 0.85 2.47 6.06
N SER A 59 1.55 3.55 5.73
CA SER A 59 2.74 3.49 4.90
C SER A 59 3.87 2.82 5.68
N MET A 60 4.37 1.70 5.18
CA MET A 60 5.45 0.96 5.85
C MET A 60 6.73 1.82 5.85
N PRO A 61 7.25 2.19 7.04
CA PRO A 61 8.47 2.98 7.10
C PRO A 61 9.70 2.12 6.79
N ALA A 62 10.72 2.72 6.19
CA ALA A 62 12.05 2.12 6.17
C ALA A 62 12.58 2.00 7.62
N THR A 63 12.99 0.79 8.02
CA THR A 63 13.48 0.49 9.38
C THR A 63 15.00 0.38 9.48
N CYS A 64 15.73 0.33 8.36
CA CYS A 64 17.19 0.25 8.34
C CYS A 64 17.88 1.62 8.32
N GLY A 65 17.20 2.70 8.74
CA GLY A 65 17.69 4.07 8.68
C GLY A 65 16.59 5.11 8.90
N GLN A 66 16.67 6.22 8.17
CA GLN A 66 15.63 7.26 8.16
C GLN A 66 14.34 6.71 7.54
N SER A 67 13.20 6.96 8.18
CA SER A 67 11.90 6.65 7.60
C SER A 67 11.62 7.57 6.41
N TYR A 68 11.14 6.98 5.30
CA TYR A 68 10.77 7.68 4.07
C TYR A 68 11.91 8.53 3.46
N PRO A 69 13.06 7.92 3.11
CA PRO A 69 14.19 8.67 2.54
C PRO A 69 13.84 9.39 1.22
N ASP A 70 12.90 8.82 0.45
CA ASP A 70 12.42 9.35 -0.84
C ASP A 70 11.02 9.97 -0.75
N GLY A 71 10.54 10.23 0.47
CA GLY A 71 9.15 10.63 0.74
C GLY A 71 8.22 9.44 1.01
N ASP A 72 7.03 9.76 1.49
CA ASP A 72 6.01 8.75 1.78
C ASP A 72 5.30 8.33 0.47
N PRO A 73 5.31 7.04 0.10
CA PRO A 73 4.64 6.57 -1.13
C PRO A 73 3.11 6.77 -1.15
N LEU A 74 2.48 7.05 -0.01
CA LEU A 74 1.06 7.39 0.09
C LEU A 74 0.80 8.90 0.15
N ASP A 75 1.82 9.75 0.17
CA ASP A 75 1.68 11.22 0.09
C ASP A 75 1.47 11.67 -1.37
N THR A 76 0.38 11.19 -1.97
CA THR A 76 -0.03 11.47 -3.33
C THR A 76 -1.54 11.35 -3.45
N SER A 77 -2.17 12.14 -4.33
CA SER A 77 -3.58 11.99 -4.70
C SER A 77 -3.78 11.17 -5.97
N ALA A 78 -2.70 10.71 -6.61
CA ALA A 78 -2.77 9.97 -7.86
C ALA A 78 -3.29 8.55 -7.65
N ARG A 79 -3.94 7.99 -8.67
CA ARG A 79 -4.46 6.62 -8.66
C ARG A 79 -3.31 5.61 -8.59
N GLN A 80 -3.33 4.77 -7.55
CA GLN A 80 -2.30 3.78 -7.27
C GLN A 80 -2.88 2.36 -7.30
N LEU A 81 -2.00 1.42 -7.59
CA LEU A 81 -2.14 0.01 -7.25
C LEU A 81 -1.42 -0.22 -5.93
N LEU A 82 -2.17 -0.57 -4.89
CA LEU A 82 -1.67 -0.78 -3.54
C LEU A 82 -1.56 -2.28 -3.25
N PHE A 83 -0.41 -2.69 -2.75
CA PHE A 83 -0.14 -4.04 -2.29
C PHE A 83 0.05 -4.02 -0.78
N LEU A 84 -0.86 -4.70 -0.08
CA LEU A 84 -1.04 -4.56 1.35
C LEU A 84 -0.77 -5.85 2.10
N THR A 85 -0.35 -5.71 3.35
CA THR A 85 -0.25 -6.78 4.35
C THR A 85 -0.92 -6.33 5.64
N GLU A 86 -1.48 -7.25 6.39
CA GLU A 86 -2.08 -6.94 7.69
C GLU A 86 -1.02 -7.14 8.79
N GLN A 87 -0.90 -6.17 9.69
CA GLN A 87 -0.02 -6.25 10.86
C GLN A 87 -0.77 -5.66 12.06
N ASN A 88 -0.91 -6.44 13.14
CA ASN A 88 -1.60 -6.03 14.37
C ASN A 88 -3.02 -5.46 14.12
N GLY A 89 -3.77 -6.01 13.16
CA GLY A 89 -5.13 -5.57 12.81
C GLY A 89 -5.21 -4.32 11.94
N GLU A 90 -4.08 -3.81 11.45
CA GLU A 90 -4.00 -2.65 10.57
C GLU A 90 -3.43 -3.04 9.20
N TRP A 91 -3.90 -2.37 8.15
CA TRP A 91 -3.36 -2.56 6.80
C TRP A 91 -2.11 -1.71 6.61
N PHE A 92 -1.03 -2.34 6.16
CA PHE A 92 0.21 -1.67 5.79
C PHE A 92 0.51 -1.89 4.32
N THR A 93 1.20 -0.95 3.68
CA THR A 93 1.91 -1.26 2.44
C THR A 93 2.89 -2.42 2.71
N MET A 94 2.97 -3.40 1.80
CA MET A 94 3.73 -4.64 2.07
C MET A 94 5.23 -4.40 2.36
N THR A 95 5.80 -3.35 1.77
CA THR A 95 7.18 -2.91 1.96
C THR A 95 7.26 -1.39 1.75
N PRO A 96 8.31 -0.73 2.26
CA PRO A 96 8.48 0.71 2.11
C PRO A 96 8.55 1.20 0.66
N GLY A 97 9.23 0.45 -0.21
CA GLY A 97 9.50 0.88 -1.59
C GLY A 97 8.73 0.14 -2.68
N GLN A 98 7.95 -0.89 -2.33
CA GLN A 98 7.29 -1.75 -3.32
C GLN A 98 5.81 -2.01 -3.02
N GLY A 99 5.26 -1.41 -1.97
CA GLY A 99 3.84 -1.56 -1.63
C GLY A 99 2.89 -0.67 -2.43
N THR A 100 3.40 0.23 -3.28
CA THR A 100 2.59 1.01 -4.22
C THR A 100 3.19 0.99 -5.63
N ALA A 101 2.35 1.24 -6.62
CA ALA A 101 2.76 1.52 -7.99
C ALA A 101 1.75 2.47 -8.65
N PRO A 102 2.19 3.45 -9.46
CA PRO A 102 1.29 4.28 -10.24
C PRO A 102 0.39 3.42 -11.13
N PHE A 103 -0.91 3.70 -11.14
CA PHE A 103 -1.87 2.95 -11.93
C PHE A 103 -2.86 3.87 -12.63
N PRO A 104 -2.43 4.60 -13.68
CA PRO A 104 -3.30 5.49 -14.45
C PRO A 104 -4.53 4.76 -15.01
N ALA A 105 -5.63 5.49 -15.19
CA ALA A 105 -6.84 4.95 -15.79
C ALA A 105 -6.54 4.30 -17.16
N GLY A 106 -7.16 3.13 -17.43
CA GLY A 106 -6.94 2.36 -18.65
C GLY A 106 -5.64 1.53 -18.67
N THR A 107 -4.80 1.61 -17.62
CA THR A 107 -3.62 0.74 -17.50
C THR A 107 -4.07 -0.71 -17.23
N PRO A 108 -3.62 -1.70 -18.02
CA PRO A 108 -3.94 -3.09 -17.74
C PRO A 108 -3.21 -3.57 -16.47
N LEU A 109 -3.78 -4.57 -15.78
CA LEU A 109 -3.14 -5.15 -14.61
C LEU A 109 -1.75 -5.70 -14.96
N PRO A 110 -0.70 -5.37 -14.17
CA PRO A 110 0.67 -5.81 -14.45
C PRO A 110 0.95 -7.23 -13.94
N PHE A 111 -0.09 -8.02 -13.65
CA PHE A 111 -0.04 -9.38 -13.14
C PHE A 111 -1.30 -10.14 -13.54
N LYS A 112 -1.27 -11.46 -13.37
CA LYS A 112 -2.40 -12.35 -13.62
C LYS A 112 -3.13 -12.63 -12.31
N ILE A 113 -4.46 -12.59 -12.37
CA ILE A 113 -5.34 -13.06 -11.30
C ILE A 113 -5.59 -14.56 -11.57
N PRO A 114 -5.30 -15.46 -10.61
CA PRO A 114 -5.56 -16.88 -10.76
C PRO A 114 -7.06 -17.23 -10.76
#